data_AF-A0A662DB23-F1
#
_entry.id   AF-A0A662DB23-F1
#
_cell.length_a   1.000
_cell.length_b   1.000
_cell.length_c   1.000
_cell.angle_alpha   90.00
_cell.angle_beta   90.00
_cell.angle_gamma   90.00
#
_symmetry.space_group_name_H-M   'P 1'
#
loop_
_entity.id
_entity.type
_entity.pdbx_description
1 polymer ?
#
loop_
_entity_poly.entity_id
_entity_poly.type
_entity_poly.pdbx_seq_one_letter_code
_entity_poly.pdbx_strand_id
1 'polypeptide(L)'
;MDLQTAVDGELVANQYTYDPDTWPPALAGIVAGAIAAMVAATIGWILTTTAIDSPHEFANSLTIVIVAIVLGFISGSLWRKLRATDNARMVFGWTLAGGFVATIAAVLIADQTVVRSLAPFAVPLVAIVFITLAFFTPLLSTVRSPRWIATLPVLLSLAIGIGLFV
;
A
#
# COMPACT_ATOMS: atom_id res chain seq x y z
N MET A 1 -33.27 7.02 36.89
CA MET A 1 -32.26 6.38 36.02
C MET A 1 -32.00 7.39 34.92
N ASP A 2 -30.99 8.23 35.14
CA ASP A 2 -30.73 9.42 34.31
C ASP A 2 -30.24 9.01 32.94
N LEU A 3 -30.91 9.50 31.90
CA LEU A 3 -30.52 9.30 30.50
C LEU A 3 -29.18 10.01 30.18
N GLN A 4 -28.73 10.92 31.04
CA GLN A 4 -27.53 11.71 30.87
C GLN A 4 -26.25 10.91 31.17
N THR A 5 -26.29 9.99 32.14
CA THR A 5 -25.14 9.11 32.43
C THR A 5 -24.95 8.00 31.40
N ALA A 6 -25.98 7.66 30.64
CA ALA A 6 -25.87 6.73 29.51
C ALA A 6 -25.21 7.40 28.28
N VAL A 7 -25.55 8.66 28.01
CA VAL A 7 -24.94 9.45 26.93
C VAL A 7 -23.47 9.77 27.24
N ASP A 8 -23.15 10.09 28.49
CA ASP A 8 -21.77 10.34 28.92
C ASP A 8 -20.92 9.04 28.91
N GLY A 9 -21.53 7.87 29.12
CA GLY A 9 -20.85 6.57 28.99
C GLY A 9 -20.55 6.17 27.55
N GLU A 10 -21.44 6.48 26.60
CA GLU A 10 -21.23 6.21 25.16
C GLU A 10 -20.17 7.13 24.53
N LEU A 11 -20.04 8.37 25.00
CA LEU A 11 -19.04 9.32 24.48
C LEU A 11 -17.60 9.01 24.91
N VAL A 12 -17.41 8.18 25.94
CA VAL A 12 -16.08 7.80 26.44
C VAL A 12 -15.52 6.56 25.71
N ALA A 13 -16.36 5.79 25.03
CA ALA A 13 -15.95 4.54 24.38
C ALA A 13 -15.20 4.70 23.05
N ASN A 14 -15.19 5.90 22.44
CA ASN A 14 -14.59 6.14 21.12
C ASN A 14 -13.48 7.21 21.11
N GLN A 15 -12.88 7.51 22.26
CA GLN A 15 -11.69 8.35 22.28
C GLN A 15 -10.47 7.53 21.87
N TYR A 16 -10.17 7.57 20.57
CA TYR A 16 -8.85 7.22 20.06
C TYR A 16 -7.80 8.05 20.83
N THR A 17 -7.11 7.42 21.77
CA THR A 17 -5.94 8.00 22.42
C THR A 17 -4.83 8.08 21.38
N TYR A 18 -4.63 9.27 20.82
CA TYR A 18 -3.49 9.57 19.98
C TYR A 18 -2.21 9.31 20.78
N ASP A 19 -1.51 8.23 20.46
CA ASP A 19 -0.18 7.95 20.99
C ASP A 19 0.85 8.73 20.14
N PRO A 20 1.42 9.84 20.65
CA PRO A 20 2.34 10.69 19.90
C PRO A 20 3.62 9.96 19.47
N ASP A 21 3.92 8.83 20.10
CA ASP A 21 5.12 8.03 19.87
C ASP A 21 4.94 7.00 18.75
N THR A 22 3.71 6.77 18.29
CA THR A 22 3.43 5.86 17.17
C THR A 22 3.49 6.58 15.82
N TRP A 23 3.88 5.85 14.78
CA TRP A 23 3.87 6.41 13.43
C TRP A 23 2.45 6.83 13.00
N PRO A 24 2.29 8.03 12.43
CA PRO A 24 1.01 8.42 11.87
C PRO A 24 0.62 7.43 10.76
N PRO A 25 -0.63 6.96 10.67
CA PRO A 25 -1.03 5.91 9.73
C PRO A 25 -0.69 6.21 8.27
N ALA A 26 -0.73 7.49 7.86
CA ALA A 26 -0.32 7.91 6.52
C ALA A 26 1.18 7.66 6.26
N LEU A 27 2.05 7.91 7.24
CA LEU A 27 3.48 7.63 7.16
C LEU A 27 3.74 6.12 7.13
N ALA A 28 3.05 5.35 7.99
CA ALA A 28 3.11 3.89 7.96
C ALA A 28 2.71 3.32 6.60
N GLY A 29 1.67 3.89 5.98
CA GLY A 29 1.25 3.56 4.62
C GLY A 29 2.29 3.91 3.56
N ILE A 30 2.89 5.10 3.61
CA ILE A 30 3.98 5.50 2.69
C ILE A 30 5.16 4.52 2.80
N VAL A 31 5.57 4.16 4.02
CA VAL A 31 6.66 3.21 4.24
C VAL A 31 6.30 1.83 3.72
N ALA A 32 5.08 1.34 3.98
CA ALA A 32 4.59 0.08 3.41
C ALA A 32 4.60 0.12 1.87
N GLY A 33 4.19 1.24 1.29
CA GLY A 33 4.25 1.49 -0.16
C GLY A 33 5.67 1.51 -0.71
N ALA A 34 6.63 2.08 0.01
CA ALA A 34 8.04 2.07 -0.36
C ALA A 34 8.65 0.66 -0.29
N ILE A 35 8.29 -0.14 0.72
CA ILE A 35 8.67 -1.56 0.80
C ILE A 35 8.08 -2.33 -0.37
N ALA A 36 6.78 -2.14 -0.64
CA ALA A 36 6.11 -2.75 -1.79
C ALA A 36 6.78 -2.35 -3.11
N ALA A 37 7.16 -1.08 -3.25
CA ALA A 37 7.86 -0.55 -4.41
C ALA A 37 9.21 -1.23 -4.66
N MET A 38 10.02 -1.43 -3.62
CA MET A 38 11.32 -2.10 -3.75
C MET A 38 11.17 -3.55 -4.21
N VAL A 39 10.22 -4.28 -3.61
CA VAL A 39 9.96 -5.67 -3.95
C VAL A 39 9.38 -5.77 -5.37
N ALA A 40 8.41 -4.91 -5.72
CA ALA A 40 7.81 -4.86 -7.04
C ALA A 40 8.81 -4.45 -8.12
N ALA A 41 9.70 -3.48 -7.87
CA ALA A 41 10.73 -3.08 -8.82
C ALA A 41 11.73 -4.22 -9.09
N THR A 42 12.14 -4.94 -8.04
CA THR A 42 13.06 -6.08 -8.16
C THR A 42 12.42 -7.23 -8.93
N ILE A 43 11.17 -7.57 -8.62
CA ILE A 43 10.43 -8.64 -9.31
C ILE A 43 10.10 -8.24 -10.74
N GLY A 44 9.72 -6.98 -10.95
CA GLY A 44 9.50 -6.41 -12.27
C GLY A 44 10.74 -6.57 -13.15
N TRP A 45 11.91 -6.22 -12.65
CA TRP A 45 13.17 -6.41 -13.36
C TRP A 45 13.44 -7.89 -13.73
N ILE A 46 13.18 -8.83 -12.82
CA ILE A 46 13.31 -10.27 -13.11
C ILE A 46 12.33 -10.72 -14.21
N LEU A 47 11.08 -10.26 -14.16
CA LEU A 47 10.06 -10.60 -15.16
C LEU A 47 10.41 -10.00 -16.54
N THR A 48 10.90 -8.77 -16.56
CA THR A 48 11.33 -8.06 -17.79
C THR A 48 12.54 -8.72 -18.45
N THR A 49 13.48 -9.25 -17.67
CA THR A 49 14.70 -9.89 -18.20
C THR A 49 14.49 -11.33 -18.69
N THR A 50 13.39 -11.98 -18.27
CA THR A 50 13.11 -13.38 -18.61
C THR A 50 12.01 -13.55 -19.65
N ALA A 51 11.16 -12.54 -19.88
CA ALA A 51 10.10 -12.57 -20.87
C ALA A 51 10.60 -12.14 -22.27
N ILE A 52 10.44 -13.02 -23.27
CA ILE A 52 10.91 -12.84 -24.66
C ILE A 52 10.07 -11.80 -25.44
N ASP A 53 8.84 -11.51 -24.98
CA ASP A 53 7.94 -10.47 -25.51
C ASP A 53 7.50 -9.54 -24.38
N SER A 54 8.45 -8.88 -23.71
CA SER A 54 8.12 -7.98 -22.61
C SER A 54 7.69 -6.60 -23.15
N PRO A 55 6.59 -6.00 -22.67
CA PRO A 55 6.25 -4.61 -22.94
C PRO A 55 7.23 -3.67 -22.21
N HIS A 56 8.51 -3.70 -22.63
CA HIS A 56 9.62 -2.93 -22.06
C HIS A 56 9.34 -1.42 -22.05
N GLU A 57 8.50 -0.94 -22.97
CA GLU A 57 8.25 0.50 -23.16
C GLU A 57 7.27 1.09 -22.13
N PHE A 58 6.43 0.28 -21.47
CA PHE A 58 5.37 0.78 -20.59
C PHE A 58 5.62 0.53 -19.10
N ALA A 59 6.46 -0.44 -18.74
CA ALA A 59 6.74 -0.82 -17.37
C ALA A 59 8.01 -0.16 -16.82
N ASN A 60 8.03 1.18 -16.76
CA ASN A 60 9.13 1.91 -16.14
C ASN A 60 9.18 1.62 -14.62
N SER A 61 10.35 1.20 -14.12
CA SER A 61 10.63 0.95 -12.69
C SER A 61 10.24 2.15 -11.81
N LEU A 62 10.47 3.37 -12.29
CA LEU A 62 10.10 4.60 -11.59
C LEU A 62 8.58 4.73 -11.45
N THR A 63 7.82 4.40 -12.50
CA THR A 63 6.35 4.44 -12.47
C THR A 63 5.80 3.44 -11.47
N ILE A 64 6.35 2.22 -11.43
CA ILE A 64 5.98 1.19 -10.45
C ILE A 64 6.21 1.70 -9.03
N VAL A 65 7.37 2.33 -8.78
CA VAL A 65 7.70 2.89 -7.46
C VAL A 65 6.74 4.01 -7.06
N ILE A 66 6.47 4.96 -7.97
CA ILE A 66 5.54 6.06 -7.69
C ILE A 66 4.14 5.54 -7.38
N VAL A 67 3.62 4.62 -8.20
CA VAL A 67 2.29 4.04 -8.00
C VAL A 67 2.21 3.30 -6.66
N ALA A 68 3.23 2.50 -6.30
CA ALA A 68 3.27 1.79 -5.02
C ALA A 68 3.32 2.73 -3.82
N ILE A 69 4.06 3.84 -3.89
CA ILE A 69 4.08 4.87 -2.83
C ILE A 69 2.71 5.55 -2.69
N VAL A 70 2.07 5.92 -3.81
CA VAL A 70 0.73 6.54 -3.80
C VAL A 70 -0.30 5.59 -3.22
N LEU A 71 -0.30 4.32 -3.63
CA LEU A 71 -1.17 3.28 -3.05
C LEU A 71 -0.89 3.08 -1.56
N GLY A 72 0.38 3.16 -1.15
CA GLY A 72 0.77 3.15 0.26
C GLY A 72 0.16 4.30 1.05
N PHE A 73 0.22 5.53 0.55
CA PHE A 73 -0.41 6.67 1.19
C PHE A 73 -1.93 6.53 1.30
N ILE A 74 -2.59 6.05 0.24
CA ILE A 74 -4.04 5.79 0.24
C ILE A 74 -4.39 4.71 1.28
N SER A 75 -3.63 3.62 1.30
CA SER A 75 -3.76 2.52 2.27
C SER A 75 -3.61 3.02 3.71
N GLY A 76 -2.58 3.82 4.00
CA GLY A 76 -2.37 4.42 5.32
C GLY A 76 -3.47 5.38 5.75
N SER A 77 -4.01 6.14 4.81
CA SER A 77 -5.15 7.04 5.03
C SER A 77 -6.44 6.27 5.29
N LEU A 78 -6.66 5.17 4.57
CA LEU A 78 -7.78 4.26 4.78
C LEU A 78 -7.67 3.58 6.16
N TRP A 79 -6.48 3.09 6.52
CA TRP A 79 -6.21 2.50 7.82
C TRP A 79 -6.47 3.49 8.97
N ARG A 80 -6.11 4.77 8.80
CA ARG A 80 -6.42 5.83 9.77
C ARG A 80 -7.91 5.91 10.09
N LYS A 81 -8.76 5.78 9.06
CA LYS A 81 -10.22 5.87 9.22
C LYS A 81 -10.77 4.60 9.85
N LEU A 82 -10.25 3.44 9.46
CA LEU A 82 -10.76 2.15 9.91
C LEU A 82 -10.28 1.72 11.29
N ARG A 83 -9.09 2.16 11.75
CA ARG A 83 -8.49 1.72 13.03
C ARG A 83 -9.33 2.04 14.28
N ALA A 84 -10.30 2.95 14.17
CA ALA A 84 -11.21 3.30 15.26
C ALA A 84 -12.45 2.39 15.33
N THR A 85 -12.56 1.38 14.47
CA THR A 85 -13.69 0.44 14.43
C THR A 85 -13.30 -0.92 15.02
N ASP A 86 -14.26 -1.61 15.65
CA ASP A 86 -14.03 -2.93 16.30
C ASP A 86 -13.52 -4.00 15.33
N ASN A 87 -13.85 -3.87 14.03
CA ASN A 87 -13.46 -4.82 12.97
C ASN A 87 -12.42 -4.24 11.99
N ALA A 88 -11.63 -3.26 12.41
CA ALA A 88 -10.69 -2.51 11.57
C ALA A 88 -9.85 -3.39 10.61
N ARG A 89 -9.25 -4.46 11.13
CA ARG A 89 -8.39 -5.38 10.36
C ARG A 89 -9.15 -6.11 9.26
N MET A 90 -10.35 -6.58 9.58
CA MET A 90 -11.19 -7.32 8.65
C MET A 90 -11.73 -6.40 7.55
N VAL A 91 -12.25 -5.23 7.91
CA VAL A 91 -12.77 -4.25 6.94
C VAL A 91 -11.66 -3.73 6.03
N PHE A 92 -10.48 -3.46 6.59
CA PHE A 92 -9.32 -3.05 5.81
C PHE A 92 -8.87 -4.15 4.82
N GLY A 93 -8.80 -5.39 5.27
CA GLY A 93 -8.50 -6.55 4.41
C GLY A 93 -9.49 -6.69 3.26
N TRP A 94 -10.79 -6.57 3.53
CA TRP A 94 -11.83 -6.60 2.49
C TRP A 94 -11.73 -5.43 1.51
N THR A 95 -11.40 -4.24 2.00
CA THR A 95 -11.25 -3.07 1.13
C THR A 95 -10.06 -3.22 0.19
N LEU A 96 -8.93 -3.75 0.70
CA LEU A 96 -7.77 -4.05 -0.12
C LEU A 96 -8.04 -5.20 -1.10
N ALA A 97 -8.78 -6.24 -0.69
CA ALA A 97 -9.20 -7.31 -1.60
C ALA A 97 -10.07 -6.76 -2.73
N GLY A 98 -11.03 -5.87 -2.42
CA GLY A 98 -11.84 -5.18 -3.43
C GLY A 98 -11.00 -4.31 -4.36
N GLY A 99 -10.05 -3.55 -3.81
CA GLY A 99 -9.11 -2.74 -4.60
C GLY A 99 -8.20 -3.58 -5.51
N PHE A 100 -7.77 -4.74 -5.02
CA PHE A 100 -6.97 -5.69 -5.80
C PHE A 100 -7.78 -6.22 -6.98
N VAL A 101 -9.00 -6.71 -6.75
CA VAL A 101 -9.90 -7.20 -7.82
C VAL A 101 -10.18 -6.12 -8.85
N ALA A 102 -10.46 -4.89 -8.40
CA ALA A 102 -10.68 -3.75 -9.31
C ALA A 102 -9.45 -3.43 -10.15
N THR A 103 -8.25 -3.50 -9.56
CA THR A 103 -6.99 -3.24 -10.26
C THR A 103 -6.67 -4.35 -11.27
N ILE A 104 -6.86 -5.62 -10.90
CA ILE A 104 -6.70 -6.75 -11.82
C ILE A 104 -7.69 -6.64 -12.97
N ALA A 105 -8.96 -6.31 -12.70
CA ALA A 105 -9.95 -6.08 -13.75
C ALA A 105 -9.49 -4.97 -14.71
N ALA A 106 -8.99 -3.85 -14.20
CA ALA A 106 -8.44 -2.78 -15.02
C ALA A 106 -7.24 -3.24 -15.86
N VAL A 107 -6.33 -4.04 -15.30
CA VAL A 107 -5.19 -4.62 -16.02
C VAL A 107 -5.66 -5.55 -17.15
N LEU A 108 -6.64 -6.42 -16.88
CA LEU A 108 -7.16 -7.34 -17.89
C LEU A 108 -7.90 -6.61 -19.02
N ILE A 109 -8.62 -5.53 -18.70
CA ILE A 109 -9.23 -4.67 -19.71
C ILE A 109 -8.13 -3.98 -20.55
N ALA A 110 -7.10 -3.43 -19.91
CA ALA A 110 -5.98 -2.78 -20.59
C ALA A 110 -5.17 -3.76 -21.47
N ASP A 111 -5.03 -5.01 -21.04
CA ASP A 111 -4.37 -6.08 -21.79
C ASP A 111 -5.07 -6.38 -23.14
N GLN A 112 -6.40 -6.28 -23.15
CA GLN A 112 -7.20 -6.50 -24.36
C GLN A 112 -7.33 -5.26 -25.25
N THR A 113 -7.12 -4.06 -24.72
CA THR A 113 -7.50 -2.79 -25.38
C THR A 113 -6.33 -1.87 -25.71
N VAL A 114 -5.24 -1.89 -24.93
CA VAL A 114 -4.15 -0.91 -25.03
C VAL A 114 -2.80 -1.58 -25.26
N VAL A 115 -2.43 -2.56 -24.43
CA VAL A 115 -1.09 -3.18 -24.44
C VAL A 115 -1.24 -4.69 -24.40
N ARG A 116 -0.87 -5.37 -25.49
CA ARG A 116 -0.93 -6.83 -25.56
C ARG A 116 0.09 -7.46 -24.60
N SER A 117 -0.31 -8.49 -23.86
CA SER A 117 0.54 -9.24 -22.92
C SER A 117 0.99 -8.45 -21.68
N LEU A 118 0.24 -7.43 -21.26
CA LEU A 118 0.43 -6.72 -19.99
C LEU A 118 0.08 -7.60 -18.78
N ALA A 119 -0.95 -8.43 -18.90
CA ALA A 119 -1.46 -9.24 -17.78
C ALA A 119 -0.41 -10.13 -17.09
N PRO A 120 0.38 -10.97 -17.80
CA PRO A 120 1.38 -11.82 -17.14
C PRO A 120 2.47 -11.04 -16.41
N PHE A 121 2.70 -9.77 -16.78
CA PHE A 121 3.66 -8.89 -16.12
C PHE A 121 3.04 -8.13 -14.92
N ALA A 122 1.88 -7.50 -15.12
CA ALA A 122 1.29 -6.59 -14.15
C ALA A 122 0.59 -7.33 -12.99
N VAL A 123 -0.04 -8.49 -13.25
CA VAL A 123 -0.80 -9.23 -12.23
C VAL A 123 0.07 -9.63 -11.02
N PRO A 124 1.26 -10.24 -11.19
CA PRO A 124 2.14 -10.55 -10.06
C PRO A 124 2.54 -9.30 -9.26
N LEU A 125 2.88 -8.21 -9.95
CA LEU A 125 3.29 -6.94 -9.32
C LEU A 125 2.17 -6.36 -8.46
N VAL A 126 0.96 -6.30 -9.01
CA VAL A 126 -0.23 -5.85 -8.28
C VAL A 126 -0.45 -6.71 -7.04
N ALA A 127 -0.35 -8.04 -7.17
CA ALA A 127 -0.52 -8.95 -6.04
C ALA A 127 0.48 -8.68 -4.91
N ILE A 128 1.76 -8.54 -5.24
CA ILE A 128 2.83 -8.25 -4.27
C ILE A 128 2.58 -6.92 -3.58
N VAL A 129 2.20 -5.87 -4.32
CA VAL A 129 1.92 -4.56 -3.73
C VAL A 129 0.75 -4.65 -2.76
N PHE A 130 -0.37 -5.25 -3.16
CA PHE A 130 -1.55 -5.36 -2.30
C PHE A 130 -1.30 -6.22 -1.05
N ILE A 131 -0.59 -7.35 -1.18
CA ILE A 131 -0.20 -8.19 -0.03
C ILE A 131 0.70 -7.41 0.93
N THR A 132 1.70 -6.71 0.40
CA THR A 132 2.63 -5.91 1.21
C THR A 132 1.88 -4.80 1.93
N LEU A 133 0.98 -4.08 1.26
CA LEU A 133 0.16 -3.05 1.88
C LEU A 133 -0.77 -3.62 2.95
N ALA A 134 -1.42 -4.75 2.68
CA ALA A 134 -2.32 -5.41 3.62
C ALA A 134 -1.62 -5.81 4.92
N PHE A 135 -0.37 -6.26 4.83
CA PHE A 135 0.40 -6.72 5.97
C PHE A 135 1.13 -5.58 6.69
N PHE A 136 1.88 -4.76 5.95
CA PHE A 136 2.77 -3.77 6.55
C PHE A 136 2.06 -2.50 7.00
N THR A 137 0.96 -2.07 6.34
CA THR A 137 0.23 -0.86 6.78
C THR A 137 -0.25 -0.97 8.23
N PRO A 138 -0.98 -2.03 8.65
CA PRO A 138 -1.41 -2.16 10.03
C PRO A 138 -0.23 -2.39 10.99
N LEU A 139 0.76 -3.20 10.60
CA LEU A 139 1.94 -3.47 11.45
C LEU A 139 2.75 -2.21 11.74
N LEU A 140 3.11 -1.45 10.71
CA LEU A 140 3.92 -0.23 10.84
C LEU A 140 3.19 0.89 11.58
N SER A 141 1.85 0.89 11.58
CA SER A 141 1.06 1.86 12.35
C SER A 141 1.19 1.70 13.87
N THR A 142 1.71 0.55 14.33
CA THR A 142 1.96 0.27 15.76
C THR A 142 3.41 0.48 16.17
N VAL A 143 4.31 0.73 15.20
CA VAL A 143 5.73 0.91 15.46
C VAL A 143 5.95 2.24 16.19
N ARG A 144 6.64 2.15 17.34
CA ARG A 144 7.17 3.30 18.07
C ARG A 144 8.61 3.52 17.65
N SER A 145 8.83 4.34 16.63
CA SER A 145 10.18 4.74 16.24
C SER A 145 10.23 6.21 15.84
N PRO A 146 11.43 6.82 15.90
CA PRO A 146 11.64 8.17 15.38
C PRO A 146 11.20 8.29 13.92
N ARG A 147 10.47 9.37 13.61
CA ARG A 147 9.90 9.61 12.27
C ARG A 147 10.95 9.70 11.16
N TRP A 148 12.19 10.06 11.48
CA TRP A 148 13.28 10.13 10.49
C TRP A 148 13.65 8.76 9.91
N ILE A 149 13.40 7.66 10.65
CA ILE A 149 13.68 6.29 10.18
C ILE A 149 12.74 5.93 9.02
N ALA A 150 11.51 6.47 9.02
CA ALA A 150 10.54 6.26 7.93
C ALA A 150 11.01 6.85 6.59
N THR A 151 11.97 7.76 6.60
CA THR A 151 12.54 8.33 5.37
C THR A 151 13.46 7.33 4.66
N LEU A 152 14.10 6.39 5.38
CA LEU A 152 15.06 5.45 4.81
C LEU A 152 14.44 4.53 3.74
N PRO A 153 13.30 3.85 3.97
CA PRO A 153 12.70 2.98 2.96
C PRO A 153 12.24 3.76 1.73
N VAL A 154 11.75 4.99 1.91
CA VAL A 154 11.31 5.86 0.82
C VAL A 154 12.48 6.24 -0.08
N LEU A 155 13.57 6.73 0.51
CA LEU A 155 14.78 7.08 -0.23
C LEU A 155 15.39 5.86 -0.93
N LEU A 156 15.42 4.71 -0.26
CA LEU A 156 15.93 3.46 -0.83
C LEU A 156 15.07 3.01 -2.02
N SER A 157 13.74 3.10 -1.90
CA SER A 157 12.82 2.76 -2.99
C SER A 157 12.98 3.65 -4.23
N LEU A 158 13.21 4.95 -4.02
CA LEU A 158 13.48 5.89 -5.11
C LEU A 158 14.84 5.61 -5.74
N ALA A 159 15.87 5.36 -4.93
CA ALA A 159 17.20 5.01 -5.43
C ALA A 159 17.18 3.73 -6.27
N ILE A 160 16.43 2.70 -5.85
CA ILE A 160 16.23 1.47 -6.64
C ILE A 160 15.44 1.75 -7.92
N GLY A 161 14.36 2.54 -7.83
CA GLY A 161 13.57 2.92 -9.01
C GLY A 161 14.39 3.65 -10.06
N ILE A 162 15.23 4.60 -9.64
CA ILE A 162 16.16 5.35 -10.50
C ILE A 162 17.30 4.47 -10.98
N GLY A 163 17.88 3.63 -10.11
CA GLY A 163 19.01 2.78 -10.45
C GLY A 163 18.67 1.68 -11.46
N LEU A 164 17.44 1.16 -11.43
CA LEU A 164 16.93 0.20 -12.41
C LEU A 164 16.39 0.86 -13.69
N PHE A 165 16.34 2.19 -13.73
CA PHE A 165 15.92 2.95 -14.92
C PHE A 165 17.06 3.15 -15.93
N VAL A 166 18.33 3.00 -15.51
CA VAL A 166 19.55 3.16 -16.33
C VAL A 166 20.02 1.80 -16.82
#